data_AF-A0A3A9EV32-F1
#
_entry.id   AF-A0A3A9EV32-F1
#
_cell.length_a   1.000
_cell.length_b   1.000
_cell.length_c   1.000
_cell.angle_alpha   90.00
_cell.angle_beta   90.00
_cell.angle_gamma   90.00
#
_symmetry.space_group_name_H-M   'P 1'
#
loop_
_entity.id
_entity.type
_entity.pdbx_description
1 polymer ?
#
loop_
_entity_poly.entity_id
_entity_poly.type
_entity_poly.pdbx_seq_one_letter_code
_entity_poly.pdbx_strand_id
1 'polypeptide(L)'
;MRLLKLEIKRVLKTRITIVLLLLSLLFSFLFAYLPTTFSYINHMDDAGQTVKLKGLDSIRYEKDVQADITGVVTPEKIRQALEDYQACLTKYGVENTYDLPDGVYEKELFPFMPLLHGVREAFADPDTGIAPSLMELSPAEMDHFYEKCDERCLTLMNQEQKDHPAAHSVASAMYRKVEKPFLFFPGYGSDPMDYQIILAFFILLFGTVITAPVFTSDYQTGADDILRCTKYGKVKFAVIKVVSALLICTVTFSVCTFLYITVSNSLFGWECTKTSMQMIYSAINLPDMNIGQLQRFTAVGGLLCIMASTCFTLFLSSKFKNMVASLSVSLLFCILPIILYMALPAGIGSYIYSILPAGGMGLQTSILYAAIDFDFWNIGNLSIWLPYVMLGAYAVEIPLFFILTVCSYSRHKV
;
A
#
# COMPACT_ATOMS: atom_id res chain seq x y z
N MET A 1 -7.83 13.59 33.23
CA MET A 1 -8.83 13.66 32.13
C MET A 1 -9.23 15.09 31.73
N ARG A 2 -9.54 16.02 32.65
CA ARG A 2 -9.95 17.40 32.28
C ARG A 2 -8.94 18.14 31.39
N LEU A 3 -7.65 18.08 31.72
CA LEU A 3 -6.59 18.73 30.93
C LEU A 3 -6.45 18.15 29.51
N LEU A 4 -6.53 16.83 29.37
CA LEU A 4 -6.51 16.16 28.06
C LEU A 4 -7.67 16.62 27.17
N LYS A 5 -8.89 16.71 27.72
CA LYS A 5 -10.06 17.23 26.98
C LYS A 5 -9.86 18.68 26.54
N LEU A 6 -9.25 19.51 27.38
CA LEU A 6 -8.96 20.91 27.05
C LEU A 6 -7.90 21.02 25.96
N GLU A 7 -6.85 20.20 25.99
CA GLU A 7 -5.80 20.21 24.97
C GLU A 7 -6.31 19.71 23.62
N ILE A 8 -7.09 18.61 23.60
CA ILE A 8 -7.77 18.16 22.38
C ILE A 8 -8.67 19.27 21.83
N LYS A 9 -9.48 19.90 22.69
CA LYS A 9 -10.35 21.02 22.28
C LYS A 9 -9.55 22.21 21.75
N ARG A 10 -8.38 22.50 22.32
CA ARG A 10 -7.50 23.58 21.85
C ARG A 10 -7.03 23.29 20.42
N VAL A 11 -6.48 22.09 20.17
CA VAL A 11 -5.99 21.71 18.84
C VAL A 11 -7.13 21.73 17.82
N LEU A 12 -8.25 21.07 18.13
CA LEU A 12 -9.43 20.98 17.24
C LEU A 12 -10.12 22.32 16.97
N LYS A 13 -9.93 23.36 17.80
CA LYS A 13 -10.51 24.69 17.57
C LYS A 13 -9.71 25.56 16.60
N THR A 14 -8.51 25.13 16.22
CA THR A 14 -7.70 25.88 15.27
C THR A 14 -8.31 25.78 13.88
N ARG A 15 -8.49 26.91 13.19
CA ARG A 15 -9.12 26.96 11.86
C ARG A 15 -8.45 25.99 10.87
N ILE A 16 -7.12 25.97 10.84
CA ILE A 16 -6.36 25.08 9.96
C ILE A 16 -6.62 23.61 10.27
N THR A 17 -6.66 23.22 11.54
CA THR A 17 -6.94 21.84 11.96
C THR A 17 -8.33 21.42 11.48
N ILE A 18 -9.35 22.25 11.66
CA ILE A 18 -10.72 21.94 11.19
C ILE A 18 -10.72 21.72 9.67
N VAL A 19 -10.08 22.62 8.91
CA VAL A 19 -9.99 22.49 7.45
C VAL A 19 -9.29 21.20 7.04
N LEU A 20 -8.14 20.88 7.65
CA LEU A 20 -7.36 19.68 7.33
C LEU A 20 -8.11 18.38 7.68
N LEU A 21 -8.86 18.36 8.79
CA LEU A 21 -9.70 17.22 9.15
C LEU A 21 -10.87 17.03 8.18
N LEU A 22 -11.52 18.12 7.77
CA LEU A 22 -12.59 18.07 6.76
C LEU A 22 -12.04 17.63 5.39
N LEU A 23 -10.85 18.10 5.00
CA LEU A 23 -10.18 17.66 3.78
C LEU A 23 -9.80 16.18 3.85
N SER A 24 -9.34 15.68 5.00
CA SER A 24 -9.03 14.25 5.20
C SER A 24 -10.26 13.37 4.95
N LEU A 25 -11.42 13.78 5.50
CA LEU A 25 -12.69 13.08 5.29
C LEU A 25 -13.15 13.17 3.83
N LEU A 26 -13.06 14.35 3.21
CA LEU A 26 -13.39 14.55 1.80
C LEU A 26 -12.52 13.65 0.91
N PHE A 27 -11.21 13.62 1.15
CA PHE A 27 -10.26 12.80 0.38
C PHE A 27 -10.52 11.32 0.55
N SER A 28 -11.01 10.88 1.72
CA SER A 28 -11.39 9.47 1.92
C SER A 28 -12.48 9.02 0.97
N PHE A 29 -13.50 9.85 0.73
CA PHE A 29 -14.53 9.57 -0.28
C PHE A 29 -14.00 9.75 -1.70
N LEU A 30 -13.31 10.86 -1.96
CA LEU A 30 -12.82 11.21 -3.29
C LEU A 30 -11.87 10.14 -3.83
N PHE A 31 -10.86 9.75 -3.06
CA PHE A 31 -9.88 8.75 -3.48
C PHE A 31 -10.46 7.35 -3.53
N ALA A 32 -11.50 7.02 -2.77
CA ALA A 32 -12.21 5.75 -2.94
C ALA A 32 -13.02 5.72 -4.25
N TYR A 33 -13.54 6.87 -4.67
CA TYR A 33 -14.34 7.01 -5.90
C TYR A 33 -13.49 7.15 -7.17
N LEU A 34 -12.38 7.89 -7.14
CA LEU A 34 -11.56 8.18 -8.33
C LEU A 34 -11.14 6.94 -9.14
N PRO A 35 -10.70 5.81 -8.55
CA PRO A 35 -10.37 4.60 -9.31
C PRO A 35 -11.49 4.15 -10.25
N THR A 36 -12.75 4.25 -9.80
CA THR A 36 -13.90 3.88 -10.64
C THR A 36 -13.99 4.73 -11.90
N THR A 37 -13.59 6.00 -11.85
CA THR A 37 -13.67 6.91 -12.99
C THR A 37 -12.65 6.61 -14.09
N PHE A 38 -11.58 5.88 -13.75
CA PHE A 38 -10.57 5.43 -14.70
C PHE A 38 -10.90 4.08 -15.32
N SER A 39 -11.87 3.33 -14.75
CA SER A 39 -12.38 2.11 -15.36
C SER A 39 -13.16 2.43 -16.64
N TYR A 40 -12.75 1.82 -17.75
CA TYR A 40 -13.49 1.83 -19.00
C TYR A 40 -13.25 0.54 -19.78
N ILE A 41 -14.28 0.11 -20.52
CA ILE A 41 -14.21 -1.03 -21.43
C ILE A 41 -14.85 -0.59 -22.74
N ASN A 42 -14.17 -0.85 -23.85
CA ASN A 42 -14.78 -0.74 -25.16
C ASN A 42 -15.51 -2.06 -25.43
N HIS A 43 -16.73 -2.02 -25.92
CA HIS A 43 -17.41 -3.22 -26.41
C HIS A 43 -18.05 -2.90 -27.75
N MET A 44 -18.17 -3.92 -28.60
CA MET A 44 -18.87 -3.80 -29.87
C MET A 44 -20.34 -4.17 -29.62
N ASP A 45 -21.26 -3.27 -29.95
CA ASP A 45 -22.69 -3.53 -29.83
C ASP A 45 -23.19 -4.45 -30.96
N ASP A 46 -24.46 -4.88 -30.86
CA ASP A 46 -25.11 -5.74 -31.86
C ASP A 46 -25.19 -5.09 -33.26
N ALA A 47 -25.03 -3.76 -33.34
CA ALA A 47 -25.00 -3.00 -34.59
C ALA A 47 -23.58 -2.82 -35.16
N GLY A 48 -22.56 -3.38 -34.48
CA GLY A 48 -21.17 -3.33 -34.87
C GLY A 48 -20.47 -2.00 -34.57
N GLN A 49 -21.03 -1.17 -33.69
CA GLN A 49 -20.41 0.07 -33.25
C GLN A 49 -19.66 -0.12 -31.92
N THR A 50 -18.49 0.51 -31.81
CA THR A 50 -17.72 0.52 -30.57
C THR A 50 -18.37 1.47 -29.56
N VAL A 51 -18.93 0.91 -28.49
CA VAL A 51 -19.52 1.63 -27.36
C VAL A 51 -18.56 1.57 -26.17
N LYS A 52 -18.24 2.74 -25.62
CA LYS A 52 -17.35 2.86 -24.46
C LYS A 52 -18.15 2.89 -23.16
N LEU A 53 -18.09 1.80 -22.39
CA LEU A 53 -18.56 1.76 -21.01
C LEU A 53 -17.54 2.44 -20.10
N LYS A 54 -18.02 3.13 -19.07
CA LYS A 54 -17.19 3.87 -18.11
C LYS A 54 -17.69 3.66 -16.70
N GLY A 55 -16.83 3.85 -15.71
CA GLY A 55 -17.27 3.94 -14.34
C GLY A 55 -17.78 2.60 -13.79
N LEU A 56 -18.85 2.68 -13.01
CA LEU A 56 -19.50 1.50 -12.43
C LEU A 56 -20.12 0.59 -13.50
N ASP A 57 -20.51 1.13 -14.66
CA ASP A 57 -21.10 0.31 -15.73
C ASP A 57 -20.04 -0.57 -16.40
N SER A 58 -18.80 -0.10 -16.56
CA SER A 58 -17.72 -0.97 -17.04
C SER A 58 -17.36 -2.04 -16.02
N ILE A 59 -17.35 -1.72 -14.73
CA ILE A 59 -17.06 -2.71 -13.67
C ILE A 59 -18.15 -3.79 -13.64
N ARG A 60 -19.42 -3.42 -13.80
CA ARG A 60 -20.52 -4.40 -13.88
C ARG A 60 -20.37 -5.29 -15.10
N TYR A 61 -20.10 -4.70 -16.27
CA TYR A 61 -19.88 -5.45 -17.50
C TYR A 61 -18.69 -6.42 -17.39
N GLU A 62 -17.57 -5.99 -16.80
CA GLU A 62 -16.42 -6.85 -16.55
C GLU A 62 -16.82 -8.09 -15.73
N LYS A 63 -17.59 -7.88 -14.65
CA LYS A 63 -18.06 -8.97 -13.80
C LYS A 63 -18.99 -9.92 -14.52
N ASP A 64 -19.88 -9.40 -15.35
CA ASP A 64 -20.82 -10.21 -16.11
C ASP A 64 -20.09 -11.06 -17.16
N VAL A 65 -19.14 -10.47 -17.88
CA VAL A 65 -18.35 -11.15 -18.91
C VAL A 65 -17.37 -12.18 -18.33
N GLN A 66 -16.84 -11.91 -17.14
CA GLN A 66 -15.88 -12.80 -16.47
C GLN A 66 -16.55 -13.69 -15.39
N ALA A 67 -17.88 -13.81 -15.41
CA ALA A 67 -18.63 -14.59 -14.42
C ALA A 67 -18.18 -16.07 -14.40
N ASP A 68 -17.92 -16.67 -15.56
CA ASP A 68 -17.55 -18.08 -15.70
C ASP A 68 -16.17 -18.41 -15.11
N ILE A 69 -15.26 -17.42 -15.07
CA ILE A 69 -13.92 -17.60 -14.52
C ILE A 69 -13.84 -17.32 -13.01
N THR A 70 -14.91 -16.80 -12.41
CA THR A 70 -14.97 -16.46 -10.98
C THR A 70 -14.76 -17.68 -10.08
N GLY A 71 -14.11 -17.47 -8.94
CA GLY A 71 -13.85 -18.47 -7.91
C GLY A 71 -12.46 -19.09 -8.04
N VAL A 72 -12.38 -20.41 -7.86
CA VAL A 72 -11.12 -21.15 -7.87
C VAL A 72 -10.53 -21.15 -9.28
N VAL A 73 -9.25 -20.78 -9.38
CA VAL A 73 -8.45 -20.76 -10.62
C VAL A 73 -7.76 -22.12 -10.75
N THR A 74 -8.46 -23.12 -11.26
CA THR A 74 -7.89 -24.48 -11.38
C THR A 74 -6.94 -24.58 -12.58
N PRO A 75 -5.99 -25.52 -12.58
CA PRO A 75 -5.13 -25.79 -13.74
C PRO A 75 -5.92 -26.01 -15.04
N GLU A 76 -7.09 -26.65 -14.97
CA GLU A 76 -7.97 -26.87 -16.14
C GLU A 76 -8.48 -25.56 -16.73
N LYS A 77 -8.87 -24.59 -15.88
CA LYS A 77 -9.31 -23.27 -16.35
C LYS A 77 -8.16 -22.52 -17.04
N ILE A 78 -6.95 -22.62 -16.49
CA ILE A 78 -5.76 -21.99 -17.08
C ILE A 78 -5.43 -22.65 -18.43
N ARG A 79 -5.46 -23.98 -18.49
CA ARG A 79 -5.28 -24.75 -19.73
C ARG A 79 -6.26 -24.33 -20.81
N GLN A 80 -7.55 -24.32 -20.48
CA GLN A 80 -8.60 -23.91 -21.43
C GLN A 80 -8.39 -22.47 -21.90
N ALA A 81 -8.09 -21.55 -20.99
CA ALA A 81 -7.81 -20.15 -21.34
C ALA A 81 -6.61 -20.02 -22.29
N LEU A 82 -5.57 -20.85 -22.12
CA LEU A 82 -4.40 -20.85 -23.01
C LEU A 82 -4.74 -21.44 -24.38
N GLU A 83 -5.52 -22.52 -24.44
CA GLU A 83 -6.00 -23.11 -25.70
C GLU A 83 -6.87 -22.11 -26.48
N ASP A 84 -7.80 -21.44 -25.80
CA ASP A 84 -8.68 -20.44 -26.40
C ASP A 84 -7.88 -19.22 -26.89
N TYR A 85 -6.88 -18.78 -26.12
CA TYR A 85 -5.96 -17.73 -26.52
C TYR A 85 -5.21 -18.10 -27.81
N GLN A 86 -4.59 -19.27 -27.83
CA GLN A 86 -3.81 -19.76 -28.97
C GLN A 86 -4.70 -19.98 -30.20
N ALA A 87 -5.90 -20.53 -30.02
CA ALA A 87 -6.88 -20.74 -31.07
C ALA A 87 -7.34 -19.41 -31.68
N CYS A 88 -7.59 -18.38 -30.86
CA CYS A 88 -7.94 -17.04 -31.33
C CYS A 88 -6.83 -16.45 -32.20
N LEU A 89 -5.59 -16.39 -31.72
CA LEU A 89 -4.48 -15.82 -32.48
C LEU A 89 -4.22 -16.61 -33.79
N THR A 90 -4.29 -17.93 -33.73
CA THR A 90 -4.15 -18.80 -34.92
C THR A 90 -5.26 -18.56 -35.95
N LYS A 91 -6.51 -18.43 -35.49
CA LYS A 91 -7.68 -18.15 -36.35
C LYS A 91 -7.53 -16.85 -37.12
N TYR A 92 -6.94 -15.82 -36.51
CA TYR A 92 -6.70 -14.53 -37.15
C TYR A 92 -5.32 -14.41 -37.83
N GLY A 93 -4.46 -15.43 -37.70
CA GLY A 93 -3.14 -15.47 -38.32
C GLY A 93 -2.18 -14.41 -37.77
N VAL A 94 -2.32 -14.05 -36.49
CA VAL A 94 -1.51 -13.02 -35.83
C VAL A 94 -0.68 -13.61 -34.69
N GLU A 95 0.48 -13.00 -34.42
CA GLU A 95 1.37 -13.43 -33.33
C GLU A 95 1.13 -12.65 -32.03
N ASN A 96 0.50 -11.47 -32.11
CA ASN A 96 0.27 -10.58 -30.98
C ASN A 96 -1.18 -10.11 -30.92
N THR A 97 -1.70 -9.91 -29.71
CA THR A 97 -3.05 -9.39 -29.48
C THR A 97 -3.25 -7.98 -30.04
N TYR A 98 -2.19 -7.18 -30.21
CA TYR A 98 -2.28 -5.84 -30.80
C TYR A 98 -2.59 -5.86 -32.30
N ASP A 99 -2.36 -6.98 -32.98
CA ASP A 99 -2.61 -7.14 -34.41
C ASP A 99 -4.01 -7.71 -34.70
N LEU A 100 -4.79 -8.00 -33.66
CA LEU A 100 -6.16 -8.50 -33.81
C LEU A 100 -7.07 -7.43 -34.41
N PRO A 101 -8.06 -7.82 -35.25
CA PRO A 101 -9.08 -6.90 -35.71
C PRO A 101 -9.85 -6.25 -34.56
N ASP A 102 -10.35 -5.03 -34.80
CA ASP A 102 -11.13 -4.28 -33.81
C ASP A 102 -12.28 -5.11 -33.22
N GLY A 103 -12.40 -5.11 -31.89
CA GLY A 103 -13.46 -5.81 -31.15
C GLY A 103 -13.21 -7.30 -30.89
N VAL A 104 -12.21 -7.93 -31.54
CA VAL A 104 -11.90 -9.35 -31.34
C VAL A 104 -11.34 -9.60 -29.95
N TYR A 105 -10.46 -8.72 -29.45
CA TYR A 105 -9.90 -8.85 -28.10
C TYR A 105 -11.01 -8.83 -27.05
N GLU A 106 -11.91 -7.85 -27.11
CA GLU A 106 -12.95 -7.66 -26.10
C GLU A 106 -14.01 -8.76 -26.13
N LYS A 107 -14.21 -9.40 -27.29
CA LYS A 107 -15.18 -10.47 -27.46
C LYS A 107 -14.61 -11.87 -27.18
N GLU A 108 -13.43 -12.16 -27.70
CA GLU A 108 -12.88 -13.53 -27.72
C GLU A 108 -11.78 -13.75 -26.69
N LEU A 109 -11.13 -12.71 -26.15
CA LEU A 109 -10.00 -12.86 -25.22
C LEU A 109 -10.25 -12.30 -23.82
N PHE A 110 -10.87 -11.12 -23.73
CA PHE A 110 -11.18 -10.45 -22.47
C PHE A 110 -11.94 -11.31 -21.43
N PRO A 111 -12.87 -12.21 -21.81
CA PRO A 111 -13.61 -13.03 -20.84
C PRO A 111 -12.74 -13.95 -19.95
N PHE A 112 -11.59 -14.40 -20.43
CA PHE A 112 -10.73 -15.34 -19.69
C PHE A 112 -9.31 -14.82 -19.45
N MET A 113 -8.92 -13.68 -20.04
CA MET A 113 -7.57 -13.12 -19.95
C MET A 113 -6.98 -13.05 -18.53
N PRO A 114 -7.74 -12.72 -17.46
CA PRO A 114 -7.19 -12.70 -16.10
C PRO A 114 -6.58 -14.04 -15.64
N LEU A 115 -7.05 -15.18 -16.16
CA LEU A 115 -6.50 -16.49 -15.84
C LEU A 115 -5.07 -16.68 -16.36
N LEU A 116 -4.66 -15.90 -17.37
CA LEU A 116 -3.35 -15.96 -17.98
C LEU A 116 -2.33 -14.99 -17.36
N HIS A 117 -2.76 -14.13 -16.43
CA HIS A 117 -1.92 -13.08 -15.82
C HIS A 117 -0.58 -13.61 -15.28
N GLY A 118 -0.63 -14.71 -14.52
CA GLY A 118 0.54 -15.30 -13.87
C GLY A 118 1.31 -16.33 -14.72
N VAL A 119 0.77 -16.74 -15.88
CA VAL A 119 1.29 -17.89 -16.64
C VAL A 119 2.69 -17.60 -17.16
N ARG A 120 2.89 -16.46 -17.82
CA ARG A 120 4.20 -16.10 -18.38
C ARG A 120 5.27 -15.99 -17.30
N GLU A 121 4.91 -15.48 -16.13
CA GLU A 121 5.80 -15.34 -14.98
C GLU A 121 6.21 -16.70 -14.42
N ALA A 122 5.23 -17.60 -14.20
CA ALA A 122 5.46 -18.94 -13.66
C ALA A 122 6.37 -19.80 -14.57
N PHE A 123 6.28 -19.59 -15.89
CA PHE A 123 7.05 -20.34 -16.90
C PHE A 123 8.29 -19.59 -17.40
N ALA A 124 8.68 -18.49 -16.75
CA ALA A 124 9.89 -17.77 -17.13
C ALA A 124 11.15 -18.63 -16.95
N ASP A 125 12.10 -18.46 -17.87
CA ASP A 125 13.33 -19.24 -17.90
C ASP A 125 14.12 -19.11 -16.56
N PRO A 126 14.52 -20.23 -15.94
CA PRO A 126 15.19 -20.22 -14.63
C PRO A 126 16.49 -19.42 -14.57
N ASP A 127 17.24 -19.40 -15.67
CA ASP A 127 18.59 -18.82 -15.71
C ASP A 127 18.54 -17.34 -16.09
N THR A 128 17.72 -16.99 -17.09
CA THR A 128 17.63 -15.66 -17.67
C THR A 128 16.47 -14.82 -17.13
N GLY A 129 15.43 -15.46 -16.56
CA GLY A 129 14.20 -14.79 -16.12
C GLY A 129 13.30 -14.30 -17.25
N ILE A 130 13.61 -14.65 -18.51
CA ILE A 130 12.84 -14.23 -19.67
C ILE A 130 11.54 -15.05 -19.73
N ALA A 131 10.42 -14.35 -19.74
CA ALA A 131 9.09 -14.94 -19.80
C ALA A 131 8.70 -15.30 -21.24
N PRO A 132 8.34 -16.56 -21.53
CA PRO A 132 7.97 -17.00 -22.88
C PRO A 132 6.70 -16.30 -23.39
N SER A 133 6.48 -16.38 -24.71
CA SER A 133 5.19 -16.01 -25.30
C SER A 133 4.13 -17.04 -24.91
N LEU A 134 2.88 -16.61 -24.72
CA LEU A 134 1.76 -17.53 -24.53
C LEU A 134 1.57 -18.48 -25.73
N MET A 135 2.01 -18.09 -26.93
CA MET A 135 1.97 -18.96 -28.12
C MET A 135 3.02 -20.08 -28.10
N GLU A 136 4.08 -19.95 -27.30
CA GLU A 136 5.17 -20.92 -27.22
C GLU A 136 4.92 -21.99 -26.14
N LEU A 137 4.00 -21.72 -25.22
CA LEU A 137 3.69 -22.61 -24.10
C LEU A 137 2.81 -23.77 -24.54
N SER A 138 3.09 -24.96 -23.99
CA SER A 138 2.23 -26.12 -24.21
C SER A 138 1.03 -26.08 -23.27
N PRO A 139 -0.21 -26.20 -23.76
CA PRO A 139 -1.40 -26.28 -22.90
C PRO A 139 -1.33 -27.39 -21.85
N ALA A 140 -0.73 -28.54 -22.19
CA ALA A 140 -0.58 -29.66 -21.27
C ALA A 140 0.29 -29.33 -20.05
N GLU A 141 1.20 -28.35 -20.15
CA GLU A 141 2.03 -27.93 -19.02
C GLU A 141 1.25 -27.12 -17.98
N MET A 142 0.08 -26.57 -18.34
CA MET A 142 -0.75 -25.80 -17.40
C MET A 142 -1.26 -26.65 -16.23
N ASP A 143 -1.30 -27.97 -16.38
CA ASP A 143 -1.60 -28.93 -15.30
C ASP A 143 -0.63 -28.80 -14.12
N HIS A 144 0.60 -28.36 -14.43
CA HIS A 144 1.68 -28.15 -13.47
C HIS A 144 1.86 -26.67 -13.10
N PHE A 145 0.91 -25.78 -13.42
CA PHE A 145 1.04 -24.33 -13.19
C PHE A 145 1.48 -23.99 -11.76
N TYR A 146 0.83 -24.57 -10.75
CA TYR A 146 1.15 -24.28 -9.35
C TYR A 146 2.51 -24.83 -8.91
N GLU A 147 2.93 -25.97 -9.48
CA GLU A 147 4.28 -26.52 -9.26
C GLU A 147 5.31 -25.60 -9.92
N LYS A 148 5.02 -25.07 -11.11
CA LYS A 148 5.86 -24.09 -11.80
C LYS A 148 5.95 -22.77 -11.03
N CYS A 149 4.88 -22.32 -10.38
CA CYS A 149 4.98 -21.18 -9.48
C CYS A 149 5.93 -21.44 -8.29
N ASP A 150 5.90 -22.65 -7.71
CA ASP A 150 6.82 -23.04 -6.64
C ASP A 150 8.28 -23.07 -7.12
N GLU A 151 8.53 -23.65 -8.29
CA GLU A 151 9.85 -23.63 -8.94
C GLU A 151 10.31 -22.20 -9.23
N ARG A 152 9.42 -21.38 -9.82
CA ARG A 152 9.73 -20.00 -10.18
C ARG A 152 10.07 -19.15 -8.96
N CYS A 153 9.36 -19.33 -7.84
CA CYS A 153 9.68 -18.65 -6.60
C CYS A 153 11.14 -18.93 -6.19
N LEU A 154 11.59 -20.18 -6.27
CA LEU A 154 12.98 -20.55 -5.95
C LEU A 154 13.98 -19.93 -6.93
N THR A 155 13.70 -19.99 -8.24
CA THR A 155 14.60 -19.44 -9.27
C THR A 155 14.67 -17.92 -9.20
N LEU A 156 13.56 -17.24 -8.93
CA LEU A 156 13.55 -15.79 -8.76
C LEU A 156 14.41 -15.39 -7.56
N MET A 157 14.37 -16.12 -6.45
CA MET A 157 15.22 -15.81 -5.30
C MET A 157 16.71 -15.96 -5.62
N ASN A 158 17.10 -16.89 -6.50
CA ASN A 158 18.48 -16.99 -7.00
C ASN A 158 18.91 -15.75 -7.81
N GLN A 159 17.96 -15.12 -8.49
CA GLN A 159 18.19 -13.91 -9.30
C GLN A 159 18.22 -12.65 -8.40
N GLU A 160 17.19 -12.46 -7.57
CA GLU A 160 16.99 -11.25 -6.75
C GLU A 160 17.85 -11.21 -5.47
N GLN A 161 18.18 -12.37 -4.89
CA GLN A 161 18.89 -12.50 -3.60
C GLN A 161 20.11 -13.42 -3.70
N LYS A 162 20.86 -13.33 -4.81
CA LYS A 162 21.98 -14.23 -5.16
C LYS A 162 22.96 -14.53 -4.01
N ASP A 163 23.36 -13.50 -3.27
CA ASP A 163 24.38 -13.61 -2.21
C ASP A 163 23.77 -13.85 -0.81
N HIS A 164 22.46 -14.11 -0.71
CA HIS A 164 21.71 -14.15 0.54
C HIS A 164 20.88 -15.43 0.69
N PRO A 165 21.50 -16.59 0.98
CA PRO A 165 20.80 -17.87 1.10
C PRO A 165 19.75 -17.90 2.23
N ALA A 166 19.92 -17.07 3.26
CA ALA A 166 18.90 -16.92 4.31
C ALA A 166 17.59 -16.35 3.75
N ALA A 167 17.64 -15.40 2.82
CA ALA A 167 16.45 -14.81 2.19
C ALA A 167 15.68 -15.86 1.37
N HIS A 168 16.40 -16.77 0.72
CA HIS A 168 15.79 -17.87 -0.04
C HIS A 168 14.98 -18.77 0.87
N SER A 169 15.55 -19.13 2.04
CA SER A 169 14.89 -19.99 3.00
C SER A 169 13.61 -19.35 3.57
N VAL A 170 13.65 -18.04 3.83
CA VAL A 170 12.51 -17.28 4.35
C VAL A 170 11.44 -17.13 3.27
N ALA A 171 11.81 -16.71 2.06
CA ALA A 171 10.90 -16.56 0.93
C ALA A 171 10.21 -17.89 0.60
N SER A 172 10.96 -18.99 0.50
CA SER A 172 10.40 -20.33 0.26
C SER A 172 9.43 -20.75 1.35
N ALA A 173 9.75 -20.47 2.62
CA ALA A 173 8.88 -20.81 3.74
C ALA A 173 7.61 -19.95 3.80
N MET A 174 7.66 -18.71 3.29
CA MET A 174 6.50 -17.85 3.12
C MET A 174 5.63 -18.33 1.97
N TYR A 175 6.21 -18.54 0.79
CA TYR A 175 5.47 -18.92 -0.41
C TYR A 175 4.80 -20.29 -0.31
N ARG A 176 5.43 -21.25 0.40
CA ARG A 176 4.81 -22.56 0.70
C ARG A 176 3.51 -22.48 1.50
N LYS A 177 3.25 -21.36 2.20
CA LYS A 177 2.02 -21.15 2.95
C LYS A 177 0.91 -20.55 2.10
N VAL A 178 1.22 -20.05 0.91
CA VAL A 178 0.23 -19.46 -0.01
C VAL A 178 -0.77 -20.53 -0.38
N GLU A 179 -2.05 -20.24 -0.15
CA GLU A 179 -3.14 -21.14 -0.48
C GLU A 179 -3.28 -21.27 -2.00
N LYS A 180 -3.31 -22.52 -2.47
CA LYS A 180 -3.45 -22.88 -3.88
C LYS A 180 -4.56 -23.93 -4.02
N PRO A 181 -5.39 -23.87 -5.09
CA PRO A 181 -5.36 -22.90 -6.19
C PRO A 181 -5.77 -21.49 -5.77
N PHE A 182 -5.33 -20.48 -6.54
CA PHE A 182 -5.69 -19.08 -6.29
C PHE A 182 -7.20 -18.84 -6.46
N LEU A 183 -7.71 -17.78 -5.84
CA LEU A 183 -9.08 -17.29 -6.00
C LEU A 183 -9.11 -16.01 -6.83
N PHE A 184 -10.06 -15.91 -7.75
CA PHE A 184 -10.26 -14.72 -8.57
C PHE A 184 -11.74 -14.28 -8.57
N PHE A 185 -11.96 -12.99 -8.36
CA PHE A 185 -13.26 -12.32 -8.48
C PHE A 185 -13.05 -11.02 -9.28
N PRO A 186 -13.73 -10.84 -10.41
CA PRO A 186 -13.50 -9.74 -11.35
C PRO A 186 -13.91 -8.37 -10.79
N GLY A 187 -13.36 -7.30 -11.37
CA GLY A 187 -13.73 -5.91 -11.09
C GLY A 187 -12.83 -5.14 -10.13
N TYR A 188 -11.89 -5.76 -9.42
CA TYR A 188 -10.97 -5.06 -8.51
C TYR A 188 -9.52 -5.26 -8.94
N GLY A 189 -8.90 -4.21 -9.51
CA GLY A 189 -7.48 -4.19 -9.91
C GLY A 189 -6.54 -3.63 -8.83
N SER A 190 -5.35 -3.20 -9.25
CA SER A 190 -4.35 -2.58 -8.36
C SER A 190 -4.68 -1.13 -7.97
N ASP A 191 -5.35 -0.36 -8.85
CA ASP A 191 -5.59 1.08 -8.64
C ASP A 191 -6.22 1.40 -7.28
N PRO A 192 -7.28 0.72 -6.81
CA PRO A 192 -7.88 1.06 -5.53
C PRO A 192 -6.94 0.82 -4.32
N MET A 193 -5.88 0.03 -4.47
CA MET A 193 -4.85 -0.09 -3.44
C MET A 193 -3.88 1.10 -3.48
N ASP A 194 -3.48 1.55 -4.66
CA ASP A 194 -2.61 2.71 -4.82
C ASP A 194 -3.25 4.00 -4.28
N TYR A 195 -4.55 4.18 -4.52
CA TYR A 195 -5.30 5.30 -3.95
C TYR A 195 -5.45 5.23 -2.42
N GLN A 196 -5.37 4.03 -1.81
CA GLN A 196 -5.27 3.88 -0.36
C GLN A 196 -3.95 4.44 0.17
N ILE A 197 -2.85 4.20 -0.56
CA ILE A 197 -1.52 4.75 -0.23
C ILE A 197 -1.52 6.27 -0.38
N ILE A 198 -2.09 6.79 -1.47
CA ILE A 198 -2.20 8.24 -1.69
C ILE A 198 -2.98 8.90 -0.56
N LEU A 199 -4.13 8.34 -0.16
CA LEU A 199 -4.90 8.84 0.98
C LEU A 199 -4.05 8.88 2.26
N ALA A 200 -3.38 7.77 2.58
CA ALA A 200 -2.56 7.65 3.77
C ALA A 200 -1.47 8.74 3.80
N PHE A 201 -0.79 8.97 2.67
CA PHE A 201 0.23 10.00 2.54
C PHE A 201 -0.32 11.42 2.76
N PHE A 202 -1.50 11.76 2.21
CA PHE A 202 -2.13 13.06 2.48
C PHE A 202 -2.49 13.25 3.95
N ILE A 203 -3.03 12.21 4.60
CA ILE A 203 -3.35 12.26 6.03
C ILE A 203 -2.07 12.43 6.87
N LEU A 204 -0.97 11.78 6.48
CA LEU A 204 0.34 11.98 7.11
C LEU A 204 0.78 13.45 7.03
N LEU A 205 0.74 14.06 5.84
CA LEU A 205 1.12 15.47 5.64
C LEU A 205 0.24 16.40 6.48
N PHE A 206 -1.08 16.18 6.48
CA PHE A 206 -2.03 16.97 7.26
C PHE A 206 -1.80 16.79 8.77
N GLY A 207 -1.57 15.56 9.22
CA GLY A 207 -1.22 15.23 10.60
C GLY A 207 0.04 15.96 11.05
N THR A 208 1.07 16.01 10.21
CA THR A 208 2.31 16.76 10.46
C THR A 208 2.06 18.25 10.61
N VAL A 209 1.24 18.86 9.74
CA VAL A 209 0.87 20.29 9.84
C VAL A 209 0.09 20.59 11.13
N ILE A 210 -0.80 19.69 11.56
CA ILE A 210 -1.55 19.82 12.82
C ILE A 210 -0.63 19.69 14.04
N THR A 211 0.38 18.83 13.95
CA THR A 211 1.21 18.42 15.08
C THR A 211 2.43 19.32 15.31
N ALA A 212 3.04 19.85 14.24
CA ALA A 212 4.19 20.77 14.33
C ALA A 212 3.97 21.99 15.26
N PRO A 213 2.80 22.64 15.32
CA PRO A 213 2.57 23.79 16.21
C PRO A 213 2.31 23.42 17.69
N VAL A 214 2.21 22.14 18.06
CA VAL A 214 1.73 21.73 19.39
C VAL A 214 2.55 22.31 20.55
N PHE A 215 3.88 22.32 20.44
CA PHE A 215 4.76 22.97 21.43
C PHE A 215 5.27 24.33 20.94
N THR A 216 5.64 24.44 19.67
CA THR A 216 6.20 25.68 19.11
C THR A 216 5.27 26.89 19.21
N SER A 217 3.95 26.70 19.12
CA SER A 217 2.99 27.81 19.32
C SER A 217 2.99 28.35 20.75
N ASP A 218 3.23 27.51 21.75
CA ASP A 218 3.35 27.95 23.15
C ASP A 218 4.64 28.73 23.38
N TYR A 219 5.74 28.32 22.74
CA TYR A 219 7.00 29.04 22.78
C TYR A 219 6.91 30.41 22.11
N GLN A 220 6.27 30.50 20.93
CA GLN A 220 6.15 31.74 20.18
C GLN A 220 5.24 32.77 20.84
N THR A 221 4.21 32.32 21.56
CA THR A 221 3.25 33.21 22.23
C THR A 221 3.67 33.56 23.66
N GLY A 222 4.75 32.97 24.19
CA GLY A 222 5.14 33.08 25.60
C GLY A 222 4.19 32.36 26.57
N ALA A 223 3.20 31.61 26.06
CA ALA A 223 2.28 30.85 26.88
C ALA A 223 2.99 29.76 27.69
N ASP A 224 4.10 29.21 27.17
CA ASP A 224 4.89 28.19 27.85
C ASP A 224 5.42 28.66 29.21
N ASP A 225 5.86 29.92 29.33
CA ASP A 225 6.38 30.51 30.57
C ASP A 225 5.33 30.50 31.68
N ILE A 226 4.08 30.82 31.33
CA ILE A 226 2.94 30.81 32.26
C ILE A 226 2.58 29.36 32.63
N LEU A 227 2.51 28.47 31.63
CA LEU A 227 2.09 27.08 31.83
C LEU A 227 3.05 26.34 32.76
N ARG A 228 4.36 26.58 32.66
CA ARG A 228 5.40 25.98 33.50
C ARG A 228 5.32 26.34 34.98
N CYS A 229 4.75 27.50 35.31
CA CYS A 229 4.51 27.93 36.69
C CYS A 229 3.36 27.17 37.36
N THR A 230 2.57 26.40 36.59
CA THR A 230 1.46 25.61 37.13
C THR A 230 1.91 24.27 37.71
N LYS A 231 1.10 23.71 38.63
CA LYS A 231 1.34 22.41 39.29
C LYS A 231 1.65 21.26 38.32
N TYR A 232 1.12 21.30 37.09
CA TYR A 232 1.27 20.23 36.11
C TYR A 232 2.02 20.64 34.84
N GLY A 233 2.57 21.86 34.78
CA GLY A 233 3.13 22.50 33.59
C GLY A 233 4.42 21.95 32.99
N LYS A 234 4.97 20.85 33.52
CA LYS A 234 6.21 20.23 33.03
C LYS A 234 5.90 18.87 32.39
N VAL A 235 6.43 17.79 32.96
CA VAL A 235 6.29 16.41 32.46
C VAL A 235 4.83 16.04 32.17
N LYS A 236 3.92 16.28 33.12
CA LYS A 236 2.51 15.87 32.96
C LYS A 236 1.81 16.60 31.81
N PHE A 237 2.09 17.88 31.61
CA PHE A 237 1.53 18.64 30.51
C PHE A 237 2.10 18.22 29.16
N ALA A 238 3.41 17.92 29.09
CA ALA A 238 4.04 17.34 27.90
C ALA A 238 3.36 16.03 27.48
N VAL A 239 3.16 15.11 28.43
CA VAL A 239 2.47 13.84 28.19
C VAL A 239 1.05 14.09 27.67
N ILE A 240 0.32 15.05 28.26
CA ILE A 240 -1.04 15.40 27.81
C ILE A 240 -1.03 15.90 26.36
N LYS A 241 -0.09 16.77 25.99
CA LYS A 241 0.06 17.27 24.61
C LYS A 241 0.35 16.15 23.63
N VAL A 242 1.32 15.29 23.95
CA VAL A 242 1.69 14.16 23.10
C VAL A 242 0.51 13.21 22.90
N VAL A 243 -0.16 12.81 23.99
CA VAL A 243 -1.33 11.93 23.93
C VAL A 243 -2.48 12.60 23.16
N SER A 244 -2.69 13.91 23.30
CA SER A 244 -3.75 14.62 22.57
C SER A 244 -3.51 14.61 21.05
N ALA A 245 -2.29 14.90 20.60
CA ALA A 245 -1.93 14.87 19.19
C ALA A 245 -1.99 13.46 18.61
N LEU A 246 -1.46 12.46 19.33
CA LEU A 246 -1.58 11.06 18.92
C LEU A 246 -3.03 10.64 18.76
N LEU A 247 -3.90 10.94 19.74
CA LEU A 247 -5.33 10.61 19.64
C LEU A 247 -5.99 11.27 18.42
N ILE A 248 -5.70 12.54 18.15
CA ILE A 248 -6.27 13.24 16.99
C ILE A 248 -5.81 12.58 15.68
N CYS A 249 -4.51 12.34 15.52
CA CYS A 249 -3.96 11.75 14.30
C CYS A 249 -4.41 10.28 14.10
N THR A 250 -4.34 9.46 15.15
CA THR A 250 -4.80 8.05 15.14
C THR A 250 -6.28 7.98 14.79
N VAL A 251 -7.16 8.72 15.47
CA VAL A 251 -8.61 8.68 15.19
C VAL A 251 -8.90 9.16 13.78
N THR A 252 -8.25 10.24 13.33
CA THR A 252 -8.44 10.77 11.97
C THR A 252 -8.07 9.72 10.93
N PHE A 253 -6.88 9.13 11.04
CA PHE A 253 -6.43 8.10 10.10
C PHE A 253 -7.31 6.87 10.13
N SER A 254 -7.68 6.37 11.31
CA SER A 254 -8.54 5.19 11.44
C SER A 254 -9.92 5.42 10.82
N VAL A 255 -10.56 6.57 11.07
CA VAL A 255 -11.87 6.90 10.50
C VAL A 255 -11.77 7.05 8.99
N CYS A 256 -10.79 7.79 8.49
CA CYS A 256 -10.59 8.02 7.06
C CYS A 256 -10.30 6.72 6.30
N THR A 257 -9.42 5.88 6.83
CA THR A 257 -9.07 4.59 6.21
C THR A 257 -10.24 3.61 6.25
N PHE A 258 -10.95 3.54 7.38
CA PHE A 258 -12.16 2.71 7.48
C PHE A 258 -13.22 3.14 6.45
N LEU A 259 -13.44 4.45 6.33
CA LEU A 259 -14.37 5.01 5.37
C LEU A 259 -13.94 4.71 3.93
N TYR A 260 -12.66 4.93 3.62
CA TYR A 260 -12.08 4.62 2.31
C TYR A 260 -12.31 3.16 1.92
N ILE A 261 -11.90 2.21 2.77
CA ILE A 261 -12.02 0.77 2.51
C ILE A 261 -13.49 0.40 2.31
N THR A 262 -14.39 0.92 3.16
CA THR A 262 -15.82 0.63 3.06
C THR A 262 -16.42 1.14 1.76
N VAL A 263 -16.10 2.39 1.37
CA VAL A 263 -16.61 3.00 0.14
C VAL A 263 -16.02 2.29 -1.09
N SER A 264 -14.70 2.07 -1.11
CA SER A 264 -14.01 1.38 -2.20
C SER A 264 -14.58 -0.03 -2.42
N ASN A 265 -14.67 -0.84 -1.37
CA ASN A 265 -15.22 -2.20 -1.46
C ASN A 265 -16.71 -2.21 -1.83
N SER A 266 -17.47 -1.17 -1.48
CA SER A 266 -18.89 -1.07 -1.88
C SER A 266 -19.06 -0.64 -3.34
N LEU A 267 -18.13 0.13 -3.89
CA LEU A 267 -18.13 0.52 -5.30
C LEU A 267 -17.69 -0.63 -6.20
N PHE A 268 -16.64 -1.35 -5.80
CA PHE A 268 -16.06 -2.43 -6.58
C PHE A 268 -16.68 -3.80 -6.31
N GLY A 269 -17.31 -4.03 -5.16
CA GLY A 269 -17.86 -5.32 -4.74
C GLY A 269 -17.05 -5.97 -3.61
N TRP A 270 -17.75 -6.42 -2.56
CA TRP A 270 -17.13 -7.04 -1.40
C TRP A 270 -16.58 -8.43 -1.70
N GLU A 271 -17.15 -9.12 -2.68
CA GLU A 271 -16.67 -10.38 -3.23
C GLU A 271 -15.23 -10.28 -3.76
N CYS A 272 -14.87 -9.15 -4.36
CA CYS A 272 -13.54 -8.92 -4.92
C CYS A 272 -12.42 -8.93 -3.87
N THR A 273 -12.75 -8.66 -2.61
CA THR A 273 -11.78 -8.72 -1.50
C THR A 273 -11.23 -10.14 -1.25
N LYS A 274 -11.91 -11.16 -1.77
CA LYS A 274 -11.50 -12.58 -1.66
C LYS A 274 -10.49 -12.99 -2.72
N THR A 275 -10.27 -12.17 -3.75
CA THR A 275 -9.25 -12.41 -4.76
C THR A 275 -7.88 -12.55 -4.10
N SER A 276 -7.14 -13.62 -4.42
CA SER A 276 -5.76 -13.82 -4.01
C SER A 276 -4.91 -12.69 -4.58
N MET A 277 -4.03 -12.08 -3.78
CA MET A 277 -3.19 -10.97 -4.27
C MET A 277 -2.33 -11.38 -5.47
N GLN A 278 -2.00 -12.67 -5.58
CA GLN A 278 -1.23 -13.28 -6.66
C GLN A 278 -1.91 -13.12 -8.04
N MET A 279 -3.24 -12.99 -8.06
CA MET A 279 -3.99 -12.76 -9.30
C MET A 279 -3.95 -11.31 -9.77
N ILE A 280 -3.56 -10.36 -8.91
CA ILE A 280 -3.56 -8.93 -9.20
C ILE A 280 -2.14 -8.37 -9.40
N TYR A 281 -1.17 -8.87 -8.63
CA TYR A 281 0.19 -8.33 -8.61
C TYR A 281 1.20 -9.27 -9.27
N SER A 282 1.49 -10.43 -8.67
CA SER A 282 2.43 -11.41 -9.19
C SER A 282 2.09 -12.81 -8.67
N ALA A 283 2.15 -13.82 -9.53
CA ALA A 283 1.83 -15.21 -9.18
C ALA A 283 2.71 -15.75 -8.06
N ILE A 284 3.88 -15.15 -7.86
CA ILE A 284 4.91 -15.54 -6.90
C ILE A 284 5.01 -14.61 -5.69
N ASN A 285 4.07 -13.67 -5.51
CA ASN A 285 4.05 -12.86 -4.29
C ASN A 285 4.08 -13.75 -3.03
N LEU A 286 5.02 -13.47 -2.14
CA LEU A 286 5.33 -14.30 -0.98
C LEU A 286 4.21 -14.38 0.08
N PRO A 287 3.44 -13.31 0.37
CA PRO A 287 2.43 -13.37 1.41
C PRO A 287 1.17 -14.12 0.98
N ASP A 288 0.68 -15.00 1.85
CA ASP A 288 -0.65 -15.59 1.74
C ASP A 288 -1.71 -14.58 2.17
N MET A 289 -2.11 -13.69 1.25
CA MET A 289 -3.13 -12.67 1.49
C MET A 289 -4.11 -12.56 0.31
N ASN A 290 -5.39 -12.45 0.62
CA ASN A 290 -6.35 -11.87 -0.30
C ASN A 290 -6.33 -10.34 -0.25
N ILE A 291 -6.98 -9.68 -1.23
CA ILE A 291 -7.03 -8.22 -1.31
C ILE A 291 -7.58 -7.58 -0.02
N GLY A 292 -8.60 -8.16 0.62
CA GLY A 292 -9.14 -7.64 1.87
C GLY A 292 -8.18 -7.75 3.08
N GLN A 293 -7.36 -8.80 3.12
CA GLN A 293 -6.28 -8.94 4.10
C GLN A 293 -5.16 -7.93 3.82
N LEU A 294 -4.78 -7.76 2.55
CA LEU A 294 -3.76 -6.79 2.12
C LEU A 294 -4.18 -5.34 2.44
N GLN A 295 -5.43 -4.95 2.15
CA GLN A 295 -6.00 -3.65 2.54
C GLN A 295 -5.84 -3.39 4.05
N ARG A 296 -6.18 -4.38 4.88
CA ARG A 296 -6.07 -4.30 6.34
C ARG A 296 -4.62 -4.27 6.80
N PHE A 297 -3.75 -5.06 6.19
CA PHE A 297 -2.32 -5.06 6.48
C PHE A 297 -1.71 -3.67 6.22
N THR A 298 -2.00 -3.09 5.05
CA THR A 298 -1.59 -1.73 4.68
C THR A 298 -2.19 -0.68 5.63
N ALA A 299 -3.46 -0.83 6.03
CA ALA A 299 -4.08 0.07 7.00
C ALA A 299 -3.42 0.02 8.38
N VAL A 300 -3.07 -1.17 8.88
CA VAL A 300 -2.39 -1.33 10.18
C VAL A 300 -0.96 -0.80 10.12
N GLY A 301 -0.22 -1.11 9.05
CA GLY A 301 1.13 -0.58 8.84
C GLY A 301 1.13 0.94 8.72
N GLY A 302 0.17 1.49 7.99
CA GLY A 302 -0.08 2.92 7.93
C GLY A 302 -0.38 3.51 9.31
N LEU A 303 -1.26 2.91 10.11
CA LEU A 303 -1.57 3.43 11.44
C LEU A 303 -0.32 3.58 12.32
N LEU A 304 0.55 2.56 12.33
CA LEU A 304 1.81 2.60 13.07
C LEU A 304 2.77 3.66 12.52
N CYS A 305 2.89 3.78 11.20
CA CYS A 305 3.72 4.80 10.54
C CYS A 305 3.24 6.22 10.89
N ILE A 306 1.93 6.49 10.88
CA ILE A 306 1.40 7.81 11.28
C ILE A 306 1.66 8.09 12.75
N MET A 307 1.56 7.10 13.63
CA MET A 307 1.87 7.27 15.04
C MET A 307 3.36 7.59 15.25
N ALA A 308 4.26 6.88 14.55
CA ALA A 308 5.70 7.13 14.59
C ALA A 308 6.03 8.54 14.07
N SER A 309 5.51 8.92 12.90
CA SER A 309 5.65 10.26 12.31
C SER A 309 5.09 11.37 13.20
N THR A 310 3.96 11.13 13.87
CA THR A 310 3.37 12.08 14.82
C THR A 310 4.28 12.26 16.03
N CYS A 311 4.78 11.17 16.63
CA CYS A 311 5.75 11.25 17.73
C CYS A 311 7.03 11.98 17.31
N PHE A 312 7.56 11.69 16.11
CA PHE A 312 8.74 12.38 15.58
C PHE A 312 8.50 13.88 15.38
N THR A 313 7.36 14.25 14.80
CA THR A 313 6.95 15.66 14.63
C THR A 313 6.82 16.37 15.97
N LEU A 314 6.23 15.72 16.99
CA LEU A 314 6.13 16.26 18.35
C LEU A 314 7.51 16.45 18.99
N PHE A 315 8.44 15.52 18.74
CA PHE A 315 9.82 15.65 19.22
C PHE A 315 10.48 16.89 18.63
N LEU A 316 10.38 17.09 17.31
CA LEU A 316 10.88 18.30 16.64
C LEU A 316 10.20 19.56 17.17
N SER A 317 8.87 19.53 17.33
CA SER A 317 8.07 20.63 17.88
C SER A 317 8.53 21.03 19.28
N SER A 318 8.86 20.06 20.14
CA SER A 318 9.35 20.33 21.50
C SER A 318 10.77 20.91 21.53
N LYS A 319 11.58 20.63 20.51
CA LYS A 319 13.00 21.00 20.44
C LYS A 319 13.19 22.38 19.80
N PHE A 320 12.41 22.70 18.78
CA PHE A 320 12.54 23.96 18.06
C PHE A 320 11.74 25.08 18.72
N LYS A 321 12.25 26.32 18.65
CA LYS A 321 11.53 27.51 19.12
C LYS A 321 10.63 28.15 18.06
N ASN A 322 10.85 27.81 16.78
CA ASN A 322 10.14 28.38 15.64
C ASN A 322 9.22 27.33 14.98
N MET A 323 7.94 27.66 14.83
CA MET A 323 6.93 26.83 14.16
C MET A 323 7.31 26.51 12.71
N VAL A 324 7.83 27.49 11.97
CA VAL A 324 8.22 27.30 10.56
C VAL A 324 9.35 26.29 10.46
N ALA A 325 10.38 26.40 11.29
CA ALA A 325 11.48 25.44 11.31
C ALA A 325 10.98 24.03 11.66
N SER A 326 10.07 23.90 12.64
CA SER A 326 9.54 22.60 13.06
C SER A 326 8.73 21.97 11.95
N LEU A 327 7.87 22.75 11.31
CA LEU A 327 7.05 22.29 10.19
C LEU A 327 7.93 21.88 9.00
N SER A 328 8.86 22.73 8.58
CA SER A 328 9.71 22.47 7.40
C SER A 328 10.53 21.20 7.55
N VAL A 329 11.17 20.99 8.70
CA VAL A 329 11.93 19.75 8.93
C VAL A 329 10.99 18.54 9.02
N SER A 330 9.83 18.65 9.67
CA SER A 330 8.90 17.53 9.75
C SER A 330 8.36 17.12 8.38
N LEU A 331 7.99 18.09 7.54
CA LEU A 331 7.54 17.83 6.16
C LEU A 331 8.65 17.26 5.28
N LEU A 332 9.90 17.72 5.44
CA LEU A 332 11.04 17.12 4.78
C LEU A 332 11.12 15.62 5.11
N PHE A 333 10.98 15.25 6.38
CA PHE A 333 11.00 13.83 6.78
C PHE A 333 9.79 13.02 6.31
N CYS A 334 8.65 13.66 6.01
CA CYS A 334 7.54 12.97 5.33
C CYS A 334 7.90 12.57 3.89
N ILE A 335 8.68 13.40 3.18
CA ILE A 335 9.03 13.20 1.77
C ILE A 335 10.39 12.51 1.60
N LEU A 336 11.25 12.57 2.62
CA LEU A 336 12.61 12.03 2.61
C LEU A 336 12.69 10.55 2.20
N PRO A 337 11.80 9.64 2.66
CA PRO A 337 11.82 8.25 2.20
C PRO A 337 11.74 8.13 0.66
N ILE A 338 10.87 8.92 0.03
CA ILE A 338 10.70 8.94 -1.43
C ILE A 338 11.98 9.47 -2.10
N ILE A 339 12.57 10.53 -1.57
CA ILE A 339 13.82 11.10 -2.10
C ILE A 339 14.95 10.06 -2.03
N LEU A 340 15.08 9.37 -0.90
CA LEU A 340 16.12 8.36 -0.71
C LEU A 340 15.91 7.14 -1.60
N TYR A 341 14.67 6.71 -1.80
CA TYR A 341 14.33 5.64 -2.75
C TYR A 341 14.73 6.00 -4.18
N MET A 342 14.50 7.24 -4.62
CA MET A 342 14.86 7.69 -5.96
C MET A 342 16.36 7.98 -6.13
N ALA A 343 17.05 8.39 -5.06
CA ALA A 343 18.43 8.86 -5.13
C ALA A 343 19.48 7.78 -4.82
N LEU A 344 19.13 6.77 -4.03
CA LEU A 344 20.06 5.73 -3.59
C LEU A 344 19.86 4.42 -4.36
N PRO A 345 20.92 3.64 -4.60
CA PRO A 345 20.79 2.28 -5.11
C PRO A 345 19.89 1.42 -4.20
N ALA A 346 19.09 0.53 -4.78
CA ALA A 346 18.09 -0.27 -4.06
C ALA A 346 18.66 -1.00 -2.83
N GLY A 347 19.84 -1.60 -2.95
CA GLY A 347 20.51 -2.33 -1.86
C GLY A 347 20.99 -1.48 -0.68
N ILE A 348 21.03 -0.14 -0.80
CA ILE A 348 21.34 0.79 0.29
C ILE A 348 20.08 1.53 0.72
N GLY A 349 19.27 1.96 -0.25
CA GLY A 349 18.05 2.72 -0.02
C GLY A 349 17.11 2.00 0.94
N SER A 350 16.86 0.71 0.73
CA SER A 350 15.94 -0.10 1.53
C SER A 350 16.34 -0.21 3.00
N TYR A 351 17.62 -0.08 3.35
CA TYR A 351 18.09 -0.06 4.74
C TYR A 351 17.88 1.29 5.45
N ILE A 352 17.69 2.35 4.68
CA ILE A 352 17.57 3.70 5.24
C ILE A 352 16.11 4.13 5.24
N TYR A 353 15.42 4.06 4.11
CA TYR A 353 14.05 4.61 4.01
C TYR A 353 13.04 3.81 4.85
N SER A 354 13.26 2.52 5.07
CA SER A 354 12.33 1.62 5.77
C SER A 354 12.22 1.90 7.27
N ILE A 355 13.25 2.49 7.87
CA ILE A 355 13.31 2.89 9.29
C ILE A 355 13.17 4.40 9.50
N LEU A 356 12.68 5.12 8.48
CA LEU A 356 12.29 6.50 8.66
C LEU A 356 10.83 6.56 9.15
N PRO A 357 10.46 7.53 10.00
CA PRO A 357 9.11 7.64 10.56
C PRO A 357 7.97 7.66 9.54
N ALA A 358 8.24 8.08 8.30
CA ALA A 358 7.29 8.16 7.19
C ALA A 358 7.50 7.07 6.11
N GLY A 359 8.43 6.12 6.32
CA GLY A 359 8.86 5.14 5.32
C GLY A 359 7.69 4.40 4.68
N GLY A 360 6.77 3.87 5.48
CA GLY A 360 5.67 3.02 5.06
C GLY A 360 4.47 3.73 4.47
N MET A 361 4.52 5.06 4.37
CA MET A 361 3.50 5.87 3.68
C MET A 361 4.08 6.71 2.53
N GLY A 362 5.39 6.70 2.29
CA GLY A 362 5.93 7.29 1.08
C GLY A 362 5.41 6.50 -0.12
N LEU A 363 4.87 7.18 -1.14
CA LEU A 363 4.15 6.56 -2.26
C LEU A 363 4.84 5.27 -2.76
N GLN A 364 6.07 5.38 -3.28
CA GLN A 364 6.85 4.23 -3.76
C GLN A 364 7.44 3.38 -2.63
N THR A 365 7.74 3.96 -1.47
CA THR A 365 8.33 3.24 -0.33
C THR A 365 7.28 2.60 0.58
N SER A 366 6.02 2.57 0.14
CA SER A 366 4.90 2.26 1.01
C SER A 366 4.95 0.81 1.46
N ILE A 367 4.30 0.52 2.59
CA ILE A 367 4.25 -0.85 3.10
C ILE A 367 3.54 -1.82 2.14
N LEU A 368 2.68 -1.31 1.25
CA LEU A 368 2.06 -2.11 0.19
C LEU A 368 3.11 -2.57 -0.82
N TYR A 369 3.91 -1.65 -1.36
CA TYR A 369 4.96 -2.00 -2.32
C TYR A 369 5.99 -2.93 -1.68
N ALA A 370 6.42 -2.62 -0.45
CA ALA A 370 7.28 -3.53 0.32
C ALA A 370 6.66 -4.93 0.55
N ALA A 371 5.33 -5.07 0.52
CA ALA A 371 4.65 -6.35 0.70
C ALA A 371 4.45 -7.15 -0.59
N ILE A 372 4.36 -6.47 -1.74
CA ILE A 372 4.29 -7.13 -3.05
C ILE A 372 5.69 -7.39 -3.63
N ASP A 373 6.69 -6.64 -3.21
CA ASP A 373 8.09 -6.81 -3.66
C ASP A 373 8.84 -7.92 -2.89
N PHE A 374 9.99 -8.33 -3.43
CA PHE A 374 10.85 -9.40 -2.90
C PHE A 374 12.04 -8.86 -2.07
N ASP A 375 11.81 -7.76 -1.35
CA ASP A 375 12.85 -7.08 -0.59
C ASP A 375 13.04 -7.65 0.83
N PHE A 376 14.30 -7.83 1.19
CA PHE A 376 14.74 -8.31 2.50
C PHE A 376 15.84 -7.44 3.08
N TRP A 377 15.83 -7.28 4.39
CA TRP A 377 17.01 -6.86 5.14
C TRP A 377 17.88 -8.07 5.43
N ASN A 378 19.04 -8.12 4.80
CA ASN A 378 20.05 -9.15 4.95
C ASN A 378 21.16 -8.65 5.88
N ILE A 379 21.20 -9.17 7.11
CA ILE A 379 22.20 -8.82 8.12
C ILE A 379 22.96 -10.09 8.50
N GLY A 380 24.12 -10.30 7.88
CA GLY A 380 24.90 -11.54 8.02
C GLY A 380 24.09 -12.75 7.53
N ASN A 381 23.82 -13.69 8.43
CA ASN A 381 23.05 -14.91 8.13
C ASN A 381 21.55 -14.75 8.43
N LEU A 382 21.08 -13.55 8.75
CA LEU A 382 19.68 -13.27 9.03
C LEU A 382 19.05 -12.48 7.87
N SER A 383 17.89 -12.92 7.41
CA SER A 383 17.09 -12.20 6.42
C SER A 383 15.70 -11.92 7.00
N ILE A 384 15.30 -10.65 7.02
CA ILE A 384 14.00 -10.20 7.53
C ILE A 384 13.23 -9.56 6.38
N TRP A 385 12.01 -10.02 6.16
CA TRP A 385 11.13 -9.45 5.13
C TRP A 385 10.86 -7.95 5.41
N LEU A 386 10.97 -7.12 4.39
CA LEU A 386 11.01 -5.66 4.54
C LEU A 386 9.80 -5.06 5.32
N PRO A 387 8.55 -5.48 5.08
CA PRO A 387 7.41 -5.01 5.87
C PRO A 387 7.54 -5.29 7.37
N TYR A 388 8.14 -6.41 7.78
CA TYR A 388 8.36 -6.70 9.19
C TYR A 388 9.41 -5.79 9.82
N VAL A 389 10.43 -5.40 9.04
CA VAL A 389 11.39 -4.38 9.48
C VAL A 389 10.69 -3.05 9.71
N MET A 390 9.87 -2.61 8.76
CA MET A 390 9.16 -1.32 8.85
C MET A 390 8.24 -1.28 10.08
N LEU A 391 7.46 -2.34 10.28
CA LEU A 391 6.59 -2.47 11.47
C LEU A 391 7.41 -2.48 12.77
N GLY A 392 8.54 -3.19 12.79
CA GLY A 392 9.46 -3.22 13.92
C GLY A 392 10.06 -1.86 14.24
N ALA A 393 10.45 -1.10 13.21
CA ALA A 393 10.98 0.25 13.33
C ALA A 393 9.94 1.18 13.96
N TYR A 394 8.70 1.18 13.47
CA TYR A 394 7.63 2.01 14.05
C TYR A 394 7.32 1.64 15.50
N ALA A 395 7.35 0.35 15.84
CA ALA A 395 7.16 -0.11 17.21
C ALA A 395 8.24 0.43 18.17
N VAL A 396 9.46 0.67 17.69
CA VAL A 396 10.57 1.27 18.46
C VAL A 396 10.51 2.80 18.45
N GLU A 397 10.22 3.41 17.30
CA GLU A 397 10.19 4.86 17.12
C GLU A 397 9.09 5.54 17.93
N ILE A 398 7.90 4.95 18.02
CA ILE A 398 6.77 5.50 18.77
C ILE A 398 7.17 5.78 20.23
N PRO A 399 7.59 4.79 21.05
CA PRO A 399 8.00 5.05 22.43
C PRO A 399 9.27 5.90 22.51
N LEU A 400 10.22 5.72 21.60
CA LEU A 400 11.46 6.51 21.57
C LEU A 400 11.17 8.01 21.44
N PHE A 401 10.46 8.42 20.39
CA PHE A 401 10.17 9.83 20.16
C PHE A 401 9.15 10.39 21.16
N PHE A 402 8.24 9.57 21.69
CA PHE A 402 7.38 9.95 22.82
C PHE A 402 8.25 10.38 24.02
N ILE A 403 9.18 9.52 24.46
CA ILE A 403 10.04 9.78 25.61
C ILE A 403 10.95 10.98 25.34
N LEU A 404 11.56 11.05 24.15
CA LEU A 404 12.42 12.17 23.76
C LEU A 404 11.66 13.50 23.77
N THR A 405 10.40 13.53 23.33
CA THR A 405 9.54 14.73 23.39
C THR A 405 9.33 15.18 24.83
N VAL A 406 8.93 14.27 25.72
CA VAL A 406 8.67 14.59 27.14
C VAL A 406 9.94 15.07 27.83
N CYS A 407 11.07 14.42 27.58
CA CYS A 407 12.38 14.80 28.10
C CYS A 407 12.84 16.17 27.59
N SER A 408 12.72 16.41 26.29
CA SER A 408 13.10 17.67 25.64
C SER A 408 12.29 18.84 26.22
N TYR A 409 10.96 18.71 26.25
CA TYR A 409 10.09 19.73 26.84
C TYR A 409 10.42 19.96 28.33
N SER A 410 10.58 18.91 29.11
CA SER A 410 10.80 19.04 30.56
C SER A 410 12.14 19.66 30.94
N ARG A 411 13.16 19.52 30.07
CA ARG A 411 14.50 20.08 30.26
C ARG A 411 14.72 21.43 29.62
N HIS A 412 13.78 21.89 28.78
CA HIS A 412 13.86 23.22 28.17
C HIS A 412 13.97 24.29 29.25
N LYS A 413 14.96 25.19 29.11
CA LYS A 413 15.16 26.35 29.98
C LYS A 413 14.77 27.58 29.19
N VAL A 414 13.96 28.43 29.82
CA VAL A 414 13.54 29.74 29.30
C VAL A 414 14.74 30.65 29.22
#